data_AF-A0A4Q6ADY8-F1
#
_entry.id   AF-A0A4Q6ADY8-F1
#
_cell.length_a   1.000
_cell.length_b   1.000
_cell.length_c   1.000
_cell.angle_alpha   90.00
_cell.angle_beta   90.00
_cell.angle_gamma   90.00
#
_symmetry.space_group_name_H-M   'P 1'
#
loop_
_entity.id
_entity.type
_entity.pdbx_description
1 polymer ?
#
loop_
_entity_poly.entity_id
_entity_poly.type
_entity_poly.pdbx_seq_one_letter_code
_entity_poly.pdbx_strand_id
1 'polypeptide(L)' 'MKYVSAKDRTTGEDLQISYKDYGQGRPVVLIHGWPLSKDMWEYQIDDLVNAGLRV' A
#
# COMPACT_ATOMS: atom_id res chain seq x y z
N MET A 1 0.55 -10.02 -8.37
CA MET A 1 0.55 -8.65 -7.79
C MET A 1 -0.89 -8.23 -7.60
N LYS A 2 -1.22 -7.56 -6.49
CA LYS A 2 -2.58 -7.08 -6.20
C LYS A 2 -2.71 -5.62 -6.60
N TYR A 3 -3.89 -5.26 -7.11
CA TYR A 3 -4.20 -3.91 -7.57
C TYR A 3 -5.58 -3.47 -7.07
N VAL A 4 -5.74 -2.17 -6.90
CA VAL A 4 -7.04 -1.50 -6.78
C VAL A 4 -7.24 -0.60 -7.99
N SER A 5 -8.42 -0.67 -8.58
CA SER A 5 -8.81 0.16 -9.71
C SER A 5 -9.25 1.55 -9.24
N ALA A 6 -8.80 2.59 -9.93
CA ALA A 6 -9.28 3.96 -9.81
C ALA A 6 -9.56 4.53 -11.21
N LYS A 7 -10.31 5.63 -11.29
CA LYS A 7 -10.51 6.36 -12.54
C LYS A 7 -9.62 7.59 -12.59
N ASP A 8 -8.90 7.77 -13.69
CA ASP A 8 -8.23 9.03 -13.96
C ASP A 8 -9.27 10.13 -14.16
N ARG A 9 -9.09 11.27 -13.48
CA ARG A 9 -10.06 12.37 -13.51
C ARG A 9 -9.97 13.23 -14.77
N THR A 10 -8.88 13.11 -15.53
CA THR A 10 -8.61 13.93 -16.72
C THR A 10 -8.93 13.15 -17.99
N THR A 11 -8.46 11.90 -18.09
CA THR A 11 -8.63 11.04 -19.27
C THR A 11 -9.82 10.10 -19.15
N GLY A 12 -10.29 9.82 -17.93
CA GLY A 12 -11.38 8.85 -17.67
C GLY A 12 -10.94 7.39 -17.77
N GLU A 13 -9.65 7.14 -18.01
CA GLU A 13 -9.09 5.80 -18.12
C GLU A 13 -9.01 5.08 -16.78
N ASP A 14 -8.94 3.75 -16.81
CA ASP A 14 -8.73 2.93 -15.63
C ASP A 14 -7.26 2.95 -15.20
N LEU A 15 -7.03 3.37 -13.95
CA LEU A 15 -5.73 3.33 -13.30
C LEU A 15 -5.67 2.12 -12.36
N GLN A 16 -4.55 1.41 -12.38
CA GLN A 16 -4.28 0.29 -11.49
C GLN A 16 -3.22 0.69 -10.47
N ILE A 17 -3.61 0.79 -9.20
CA ILE A 17 -2.70 1.15 -8.10
C ILE A 17 -2.24 -0.15 -7.43
N SER A 18 -0.94 -0.44 -7.51
CA SER A 18 -0.39 -1.64 -6.87
C SER A 18 -0.35 -1.49 -5.36
N TYR A 19 -0.72 -2.54 -4.62
CA TYR A 19 -0.60 -2.58 -3.17
C TYR A 19 -0.07 -3.93 -2.68
N LYS A 20 0.35 -3.97 -1.42
CA LYS A 20 0.65 -5.19 -0.65
C LYS A 20 -0.17 -5.14 0.64
N ASP A 21 -0.40 -6.31 1.23
CA ASP A 21 -1.27 -6.49 2.40
C ASP A 21 -0.71 -7.64 3.23
N TYR A 22 -0.21 -7.30 4.41
CA TYR A 22 0.57 -8.14 5.30
C TYR A 22 -0.08 -8.22 6.68
N GLY A 23 0.16 -9.33 7.37
CA GLY A 23 -0.34 -9.53 8.72
C GLY A 23 -1.87 -9.60 8.82
N GLN A 24 -2.37 -9.49 10.04
CA GLN A 24 -3.79 -9.47 10.41
C GLN A 24 -3.96 -8.61 11.66
N GLY A 25 -5.13 -8.02 11.88
CA GLY A 25 -5.39 -7.15 13.03
C GLY A 25 -5.88 -5.76 12.64
N ARG A 26 -5.61 -4.75 13.48
CA ARG A 26 -6.03 -3.37 13.21
C ARG A 26 -5.26 -2.83 11.99
N PRO A 27 -5.94 -2.23 10.98
CA PRO A 27 -5.28 -1.77 9.77
C PRO A 27 -4.46 -0.50 10.00
N VAL A 28 -3.27 -0.46 9.42
CA VAL A 28 -2.39 0.72 9.30
C VAL A 28 -2.02 0.88 7.83
N VAL A 29 -2.52 1.94 7.18
CA VAL A 29 -2.27 2.19 5.75
C VAL A 29 -1.04 3.07 5.58
N LEU A 30 -0.03 2.58 4.88
CA LEU A 30 1.20 3.30 4.59
C LEU A 30 1.17 3.92 3.19
N ILE A 31 1.35 5.24 3.11
CA ILE A 31 1.37 6.02 1.86
C ILE A 31 2.79 6.54 1.66
N HIS A 32 3.43 6.16 0.56
CA HIS A 32 4.80 6.55 0.28
C HIS A 32 4.91 8.01 -0.18
N GLY A 33 6.12 8.57 -0.05
CA GLY A 33 6.47 9.87 -0.60
C GLY A 33 7.00 9.79 -2.03
N TRP A 34 7.18 10.95 -2.66
CA TRP A 34 7.90 11.08 -3.93
C TRP A 34 9.42 11.00 -3.68
N PRO A 35 10.22 10.42 -4.61
CA PRO A 35 9.86 9.76 -5.86
C PRO A 35 9.67 8.24 -5.71
N LEU A 36 9.47 7.76 -4.48
CA LEU A 36 9.54 6.33 -4.16
C LEU A 36 8.23 5.60 -4.48
N SER A 37 8.15 4.35 -4.02
CA SER A 37 6.98 3.48 -4.12
C SER A 37 6.64 2.90 -2.73
N LYS A 38 5.66 2.00 -2.67
CA LYS A 38 5.34 1.18 -1.48
C LYS A 38 6.56 0.49 -0.85
N ASP A 39 7.61 0.22 -1.62
CA ASP A 39 8.80 -0.49 -1.13
C ASP A 39 9.67 0.39 -0.20
N MET A 40 9.41 1.70 -0.12
CA MET A 40 10.00 2.60 0.89
C MET A 40 9.77 2.10 2.33
N TRP A 41 8.70 1.36 2.57
CA TRP A 41 8.28 0.91 3.89
C TRP A 41 8.85 -0.46 4.29
N GLU A 42 9.76 -1.04 3.51
CA GLU A 42 10.28 -2.40 3.77
C GLU A 42 10.80 -2.61 5.19
N TYR A 43 11.44 -1.58 5.77
CA TYR A 43 12.01 -1.63 7.12
C TYR A 43 10.97 -1.50 8.24
N GLN A 44 9.76 -1.02 7.96
CA GLN A 44 8.71 -0.84 8.96
C GLN A 44 7.71 -2.00 8.97
N ILE A 45 7.58 -2.73 7.86
CA ILE A 45 6.55 -3.76 7.68
C ILE A 45 6.69 -4.86 8.75
N ASP A 46 7.88 -5.41 8.94
CA ASP A 46 8.07 -6.55 9.85
C ASP A 46 7.76 -6.17 11.30
N ASP A 47 8.19 -5.00 11.76
CA ASP A 47 7.91 -4.53 13.13
C ASP A 47 6.42 -4.31 13.37
N LEU A 48 5.71 -3.74 12.40
CA LEU A 48 4.26 -3.51 12.50
C LEU A 48 3.48 -4.83 12.48
N VAL A 49 3.87 -5.77 11.62
CA VAL A 49 3.24 -7.11 11.55
C VAL A 49 3.50 -7.89 12.84
N ASN A 50 4.73 -7.86 13.38
CA ASN A 50 5.08 -8.50 14.65
C ASN A 50 4.34 -7.87 15.85
N ALA A 51 3.98 -6.59 15.76
CA ALA A 51 3.11 -5.93 16.72
C ALA A 51 1.62 -6.30 16.59
N GLY A 52 1.25 -7.22 15.69
CA GLY A 52 -0.13 -7.68 15.49
C GLY A 52 -1.01 -6.72 14.69
N LEU A 53 -0.40 -5.88 13.85
CA LEU A 53 -1.13 -4.99 12.95
C LEU A 53 -1.24 -5.61 11.56
N ARG A 54 -2.27 -5.16 10.82
CA ARG A 54 -2.40 -5.44 9.39
C ARG A 54 -1.91 -4.22 8.60
N VAL A 55 -0.98 -4.42 7.69
CA VAL A 55 -0.27 -3.34 6.97
C VAL A 55 -0.40 -3.53 5.48
#